data_AF-A0A9Q0VZ58-F1
#
_entry.id   AF-A0A9Q0VZ58-F1
#
_cell.length_a   1.000
_cell.length_b   1.000
_cell.length_c   1.000
_cell.angle_alpha   90.00
_cell.angle_beta   90.00
_cell.angle_gamma   90.00
#
_symmetry.space_group_name_H-M   'P 1'
#
loop_
_entity.id
_entity.type
_entity.pdbx_description
1 polymer ?
#
loop_
_entity_poly.entity_id
_entity_poly.type
_entity_poly.pdbx_seq_one_letter_code
_entity_poly.pdbx_strand_id
1 'polypeptide(L)'
;MALRSLVSRKTLGLGLKLQFRGLQTFSLPDLPYDYGALEPAISGEIMQLHHQKHHQTYITNYNKNIEQLHHAIEKGDSSAVVKLQSAIKFNGGGFYSF
;
A
#
# COMPACT_ATOMS: atom_id res chain seq x y z
N MET A 1 50.41 -1.86 -37.95
CA MET A 1 50.69 -2.18 -36.52
C MET A 1 49.54 -1.64 -35.69
N ALA A 2 48.62 -2.52 -35.32
CA ALA A 2 47.52 -2.22 -34.41
C ALA A 2 48.01 -2.39 -32.97
N LEU A 3 47.45 -1.61 -32.03
CA LEU A 3 47.08 -2.06 -30.69
C LEU A 3 46.27 -0.95 -30.00
N ARG A 4 44.95 -1.10 -30.05
CA ARG A 4 43.99 -0.35 -29.24
C ARG A 4 43.98 -0.97 -27.84
N SER A 5 44.27 -0.18 -26.82
CA SER A 5 44.20 -0.59 -25.42
C SER A 5 42.74 -0.75 -24.99
N LEU A 6 42.34 -2.00 -24.73
CA LEU A 6 41.07 -2.38 -24.10
C LEU A 6 41.23 -2.27 -22.57
N VAL A 7 40.65 -1.25 -21.95
CA VAL A 7 40.43 -1.24 -20.50
C VAL A 7 39.06 -1.87 -20.23
N SER A 8 39.10 -3.09 -19.71
CA SER A 8 37.92 -3.84 -19.25
C SER A 8 37.40 -3.22 -17.95
N ARG A 9 36.22 -2.60 -17.99
CA ARG A 9 35.52 -2.13 -16.79
C ARG A 9 34.81 -3.32 -16.17
N LYS A 10 35.48 -3.99 -15.23
CA LYS A 10 34.89 -5.04 -14.38
C LYS A 10 33.74 -4.40 -13.59
N THR A 11 32.51 -4.75 -13.92
CA THR A 11 31.34 -4.42 -13.10
C THR A 11 31.41 -5.26 -11.83
N LEU A 12 31.68 -4.62 -10.69
CA LEU A 12 31.49 -5.23 -9.39
C LEU A 12 29.98 -5.33 -9.15
N GLY A 13 29.39 -6.46 -9.52
CA GLY A 13 28.01 -6.81 -9.18
C GLY A 13 27.91 -7.04 -7.68
N LEU A 14 27.70 -5.97 -6.91
CA LEU A 14 27.26 -6.08 -5.52
C LEU A 14 25.81 -6.59 -5.58
N GLY A 15 25.66 -7.91 -5.49
CA GLY A 15 24.37 -8.60 -5.49
C GLY A 15 23.59 -8.28 -4.22
N LEU A 16 23.05 -7.06 -4.14
CA LEU A 16 21.92 -6.78 -3.28
C LEU A 16 20.74 -7.54 -3.89
N LYS A 17 20.45 -8.73 -3.36
CA LYS A 17 19.17 -9.38 -3.58
C LYS A 17 18.12 -8.45 -2.98
N LEU A 18 17.62 -7.52 -3.79
CA LEU A 18 16.48 -6.69 -3.45
C LEU A 18 15.32 -7.68 -3.24
N GLN A 19 15.01 -7.98 -1.98
CA GLN A 19 13.84 -8.78 -1.65
C GLN A 19 12.63 -7.99 -2.14
N PHE A 20 12.10 -8.42 -3.28
CA PHE A 20 10.85 -7.93 -3.80
C PHE A 20 9.77 -8.40 -2.83
N ARG A 21 9.33 -7.52 -1.93
CA ARG A 21 8.15 -7.79 -1.11
C ARG A 21 6.97 -7.83 -2.08
N GLY A 22 6.34 -8.99 -2.21
CA GLY A 22 5.11 -9.13 -2.99
C GLY A 22 4.02 -8.19 -2.48
N LEU A 23 3.06 -7.88 -3.36
CA LEU A 23 1.91 -7.05 -3.01
C LEU A 23 1.15 -7.69 -1.83
N GLN A 24 0.99 -6.96 -0.73
CA GLN A 24 0.22 -7.39 0.44
C GLN A 24 -1.13 -6.67 0.45
N THR A 25 -2.23 -7.41 0.50
CA THR A 25 -3.58 -6.85 0.63
C THR A 25 -4.08 -6.95 2.07
N PHE A 26 -5.03 -6.09 2.42
CA PHE A 26 -5.60 -5.96 3.76
C PHE A 26 -7.08 -6.37 3.77
N SER A 27 -7.56 -6.83 4.92
CA SER A 27 -8.97 -7.19 5.16
C SER A 27 -9.51 -6.43 6.36
N LEU A 28 -10.84 -6.27 6.42
CA LEU A 28 -11.50 -5.63 7.55
C LEU A 28 -11.30 -6.47 8.82
N PRO A 29 -10.66 -5.96 9.88
CA PRO A 29 -10.49 -6.69 11.13
C PRO A 29 -11.80 -6.77 11.88
N ASP A 30 -12.06 -7.86 12.59
CA ASP A 30 -13.23 -7.91 13.48
C ASP A 30 -13.03 -6.99 14.69
N LEU A 31 -14.12 -6.39 15.16
CA LEU A 31 -14.10 -5.63 16.41
C LEU A 31 -13.94 -6.59 17.61
N PRO A 32 -13.20 -6.19 18.66
CA PRO A 32 -13.03 -7.01 19.87
C PRO A 32 -14.27 -6.97 20.79
N TYR A 33 -15.37 -6.36 20.34
CA TYR A 33 -16.61 -6.18 21.08
C TYR A 33 -17.80 -6.07 20.10
N ASP A 34 -19.01 -6.32 20.59
CA ASP A 34 -20.24 -6.15 19.83
C ASP A 34 -20.52 -4.68 19.51
N TYR A 35 -21.21 -4.39 18.42
CA TYR A 35 -21.47 -3.00 17.99
C TYR A 35 -22.11 -2.12 19.06
N GLY A 36 -23.02 -2.67 19.87
CA GLY A 36 -23.70 -1.94 20.94
C GLY A 36 -22.93 -1.85 22.26
N ALA A 37 -21.72 -2.41 22.37
CA ALA A 37 -20.98 -2.48 23.63
C ALA A 37 -20.56 -1.11 24.20
N LEU A 38 -20.63 -0.05 23.37
CA LEU A 38 -20.25 1.32 23.74
C LEU A 38 -21.46 2.22 24.07
N GLU A 39 -22.67 1.66 24.11
CA GLU A 39 -23.86 2.43 24.45
C GLU A 39 -23.89 2.81 25.95
N PRO A 40 -24.44 4.00 26.30
CA PRO A 40 -25.06 4.99 25.42
C PRO A 40 -24.07 6.02 24.83
N ALA A 41 -22.76 5.87 25.09
CA ALA A 41 -21.76 6.84 24.65
C ALA A 41 -21.61 6.89 23.12
N ILE A 42 -21.68 5.73 22.46
CA ILE A 42 -21.70 5.60 21.00
C ILE A 42 -22.77 4.58 20.63
N SER A 43 -23.67 4.92 19.70
CA SER A 43 -24.73 4.00 19.28
C SER A 43 -24.17 2.82 18.49
N GLY A 44 -24.81 1.65 18.65
CA GLY A 44 -24.45 0.46 17.88
C GLY A 44 -24.60 0.64 16.37
N GLU A 45 -25.60 1.41 15.93
CA GLU A 45 -25.80 1.74 14.52
C GLU A 45 -24.61 2.53 13.94
N ILE A 46 -24.10 3.53 14.67
CA ILE A 46 -22.92 4.30 14.26
C ILE A 46 -21.72 3.37 14.17
N MET A 47 -21.49 2.53 15.18
CA MET A 47 -20.36 1.58 15.16
C MET A 47 -20.45 0.61 13.98
N GLN A 48 -21.63 0.11 13.65
CA GLN A 48 -21.82 -0.79 12.52
C GLN A 48 -21.57 -0.10 11.18
N LEU A 49 -22.13 1.10 10.96
CA LEU A 49 -21.90 1.86 9.73
C LEU A 49 -20.43 2.27 9.60
N HIS A 50 -19.82 2.71 10.69
CA HIS A 50 -18.43 3.11 10.72
C HIS A 50 -17.49 1.96 10.35
N HIS A 51 -17.68 0.80 10.96
CA HIS A 51 -16.88 -0.39 10.70
C HIS A 51 -17.16 -0.98 9.30
N GLN A 52 -18.40 -1.35 9.02
CA GLN A 52 -18.74 -2.11 7.81
C GLN A 52 -18.77 -1.28 6.53
N LYS A 53 -18.93 0.04 6.62
CA LYS A 53 -18.96 0.93 5.45
C LYS A 53 -17.70 1.78 5.35
N HIS A 54 -17.41 2.61 6.35
CA HIS A 54 -16.29 3.55 6.26
C HIS A 54 -14.93 2.83 6.29
N HIS A 55 -14.66 2.02 7.31
CA HIS A 55 -13.40 1.27 7.41
C HIS A 55 -13.23 0.32 6.20
N GLN A 56 -14.27 -0.43 5.84
CA GLN A 56 -14.24 -1.30 4.66
C GLN A 56 -13.91 -0.54 3.35
N THR A 57 -14.43 0.67 3.17
CA THR A 57 -14.15 1.49 1.98
C THR A 57 -12.67 1.89 1.91
N TYR A 58 -12.07 2.29 3.03
CA TYR A 58 -10.65 2.62 3.09
C TYR A 58 -9.78 1.42 2.70
N ILE A 59 -10.08 0.23 3.23
CA ILE A 59 -9.34 -1.00 2.91
C ILE A 59 -9.43 -1.34 1.43
N THR A 60 -10.64 -1.35 0.87
CA THR A 60 -10.87 -1.66 -0.55
C THR A 60 -10.10 -0.71 -1.45
N ASN A 61 -10.17 0.59 -1.16
CA ASN A 61 -9.47 1.60 -1.94
C ASN A 61 -7.95 1.53 -1.75
N TYR A 62 -7.47 1.28 -0.53
CA TYR A 62 -6.05 1.14 -0.26
C TYR A 62 -5.45 -0.03 -1.05
N ASN A 63 -6.08 -1.21 -1.02
CA ASN A 63 -5.67 -2.39 -1.79
C ASN A 63 -5.60 -2.10 -3.30
N LYS A 64 -6.59 -1.40 -3.84
CA LYS A 64 -6.58 -0.98 -5.25
C LYS A 64 -5.43 -0.02 -5.55
N ASN A 65 -5.16 0.95 -4.68
CA ASN A 65 -4.11 1.95 -4.90
C ASN A 65 -2.71 1.34 -4.84
N ILE A 66 -2.46 0.38 -3.94
CA ILE A 66 -1.15 -0.30 -3.86
C ILE A 66 -0.92 -1.22 -5.06
N GLU A 67 -1.96 -1.86 -5.60
CA GLU A 67 -1.88 -2.63 -6.86
C GLU A 67 -1.52 -1.71 -8.03
N GLN A 68 -2.18 -0.56 -8.14
CA GLN A 68 -1.84 0.46 -9.14
C GLN A 68 -0.42 1.00 -8.97
N LEU A 69 0.03 1.20 -7.71
CA LEU A 69 1.39 1.63 -7.41
C LEU A 69 2.41 0.59 -7.88
N HIS A 70 2.16 -0.69 -7.62
CA HIS A 70 3.02 -1.78 -8.06
C HIS A 70 3.20 -1.76 -9.58
N HIS A 71 2.10 -1.65 -10.33
CA HIS A 71 2.16 -1.54 -11.79
C HIS A 71 2.86 -0.27 -12.28
N ALA A 72 2.70 0.86 -11.59
CA ALA A 72 3.39 2.10 -11.94
C ALA A 72 4.91 1.96 -11.74
N ILE A 73 5.34 1.30 -10.66
CA ILE A 73 6.75 1.01 -10.37
C ILE A 73 7.33 0.06 -11.43
N GLU A 74 6.63 -1.02 -11.77
CA GLU A 74 7.07 -1.98 -12.81
C GLU A 74 7.27 -1.31 -14.18
N LYS A 75 6.44 -0.33 -14.51
CA LYS A 75 6.53 0.44 -15.76
C LYS A 75 7.53 1.59 -15.71
N GLY A 76 8.10 1.90 -14.55
CA GLY A 76 8.94 3.09 -14.35
C GLY A 76 8.19 4.42 -14.48
N ASP A 77 6.87 4.43 -14.30
CA ASP A 77 6.03 5.63 -14.41
C ASP A 77 6.03 6.43 -13.11
N SER A 78 7.06 7.26 -12.94
CA SER A 78 7.19 8.15 -11.79
C SER A 78 6.03 9.15 -11.63
N SER A 79 5.40 9.57 -12.74
CA SER A 79 4.25 10.48 -12.69
C SER A 79 3.04 9.81 -12.05
N ALA A 80 2.75 8.57 -12.45
CA ALA A 80 1.68 7.77 -11.83
C ALA A 80 1.96 7.48 -10.35
N VAL A 81 3.21 7.15 -9.99
CA VAL A 81 3.62 6.95 -8.59
C VAL A 81 3.31 8.18 -7.73
N VAL A 82 3.68 9.38 -8.20
CA VAL A 82 3.42 10.64 -7.48
C VAL A 82 1.93 10.94 -7.39
N LYS A 83 1.16 10.70 -8.46
CA LYS A 83 -0.31 10.91 -8.45
C LYS A 83 -1.02 10.02 -7.43
N LEU A 84 -0.54 8.79 -7.23
CA LEU A 84 -1.14 7.83 -6.29
C LEU A 84 -0.87 8.16 -4.82
N GLN A 85 0.16 8.97 -4.50
CA GLN A 85 0.56 9.27 -3.12
C GLN A 85 -0.59 9.76 -2.24
N SER A 86 -1.40 10.71 -2.73
CA SER A 86 -2.51 11.27 -1.95
C SER A 86 -3.56 10.20 -1.62
N ALA A 87 -3.93 9.37 -2.60
CA ALA A 87 -4.92 8.31 -2.42
C ALA A 87 -4.40 7.20 -1.48
N ILE A 88 -3.12 6.84 -1.58
CA ILE A 88 -2.49 5.87 -0.68
C ILE A 88 -2.43 6.40 0.74
N LYS A 89 -2.01 7.66 0.93
CA LYS A 89 -1.97 8.30 2.26
C LYS A 89 -3.37 8.38 2.88
N PHE A 90 -4.36 8.83 2.11
CA PHE A 90 -5.73 9.02 2.61
C PHE A 90 -6.37 7.68 3.01
N ASN A 91 -6.36 6.70 2.11
CA ASN A 91 -7.00 5.41 2.38
C ASN A 91 -6.19 4.56 3.37
N GLY A 92 -4.85 4.63 3.31
CA GLY A 92 -3.99 3.95 4.27
C GLY A 92 -4.14 4.54 5.67
N GLY A 93 -4.14 5.88 5.79
CA GLY A 93 -4.40 6.55 7.07
C GLY A 93 -5.80 6.23 7.63
N GLY A 94 -6.83 6.21 6.78
CA GLY A 94 -8.17 5.78 7.17
C GLY A 94 -8.18 4.34 7.69
N PHE A 95 -7.62 3.40 6.93
CA PHE A 95 -7.49 2.00 7.37
C PHE A 95 -6.80 1.84 8.73
N TYR A 96 -5.70 2.54 8.99
CA TYR A 96 -4.98 2.39 10.27
C TYR A 96 -5.64 3.09 11.46
N SER A 97 -6.54 4.04 11.23
CA SER A 97 -7.13 4.87 12.29
C SER A 97 -8.48 4.34 12.79
N PHE A 98 -9.03 3.32 12.14
CA PHE A 98 -10.34 2.73 12.42
C PHE A 98 -10.22 1.24 12.71
#